data_AF-A0AAX2M171-F1
#
_entry.id   AF-A0AAX2M171-F1
#
_cell.length_a   1.000
_cell.length_b   1.000
_cell.length_c   1.000
_cell.angle_alpha   90.00
_cell.angle_beta   90.00
_cell.angle_gamma   90.00
#
_symmetry.space_group_name_H-M   'P 1'
#
loop_
_entity.id
_entity.type
_entity.pdbx_description
1 polymer ?
#
loop_
_entity_poly.entity_id
_entity_poly.type
_entity_poly.pdbx_seq_one_letter_code
_entity_poly.pdbx_strand_id
1 'polypeptide(L)'
;MPKTRGTKGTWIHDALTIAYALDSSIADFDECYADVICDSSLARGMSWRCFKEPKMSMGVDLSTKNCVKILKNVDNAKLLKLIKERFLKGVCYENYESITT
;
A
#
# COMPACT_ATOMS: atom_id res chain seq x y z
N MET A 1 11.87 -20.03 8.72
CA MET A 1 11.01 -19.20 7.85
C MET A 1 10.12 -18.33 8.72
N PRO A 2 9.98 -17.02 8.47
CA PRO A 2 9.18 -16.15 9.33
C PRO A 2 7.73 -16.61 9.32
N LYS A 3 7.21 -17.06 10.46
CA LYS A 3 5.79 -17.42 10.65
C LYS A 3 5.02 -16.17 11.06
N THR A 4 4.85 -15.21 10.16
CA THR A 4 3.89 -14.13 10.41
C THR A 4 2.48 -14.67 10.23
N ARG A 5 1.78 -14.89 11.34
CA ARG A 5 0.32 -15.14 11.40
C ARG A 5 -0.16 -16.38 10.63
N GLY A 6 0.59 -17.48 10.68
CA GLY A 6 0.17 -18.76 10.08
C GLY A 6 0.10 -18.79 8.54
N THR A 7 0.54 -17.72 7.88
CA THR A 7 0.57 -17.65 6.41
C THR A 7 1.85 -18.27 5.86
N LYS A 8 1.77 -18.99 4.74
CA LYS A 8 2.95 -19.46 4.01
C LYS A 8 3.57 -18.27 3.28
N GLY A 9 4.66 -17.72 3.80
CA GLY A 9 5.40 -16.61 3.17
C GLY A 9 5.62 -15.42 4.11
N THR A 10 5.95 -14.27 3.52
CA THR A 10 6.18 -13.01 4.23
C THR A 10 5.50 -11.88 3.47
N TRP A 11 4.91 -10.95 4.21
CA TRP A 11 4.26 -9.77 3.67
C TRP A 11 5.31 -8.68 3.42
N ILE A 12 5.39 -8.19 2.19
CA ILE A 12 6.40 -7.22 1.75
C ILE A 12 5.79 -5.84 1.49
N HIS A 13 5.00 -5.33 2.44
CA HIS A 13 4.20 -4.12 2.31
C HIS A 13 5.02 -2.87 1.94
N ASP A 14 6.14 -2.61 2.62
CA ASP A 14 6.99 -1.45 2.29
C ASP A 14 7.68 -1.61 0.93
N ALA A 15 8.17 -2.82 0.63
CA ALA A 15 8.80 -3.10 -0.65
C ALA A 15 7.81 -2.99 -1.81
N LEU A 16 6.53 -3.32 -1.60
CA LEU A 16 5.45 -3.09 -2.56
C LEU A 16 5.27 -1.59 -2.82
N THR A 17 5.26 -0.75 -1.78
CA THR A 17 5.15 0.71 -1.94
C THR A 17 6.30 1.28 -2.77
N ILE A 18 7.53 0.83 -2.50
CA ILE A 18 8.71 1.25 -3.27
C ILE A 18 8.62 0.72 -4.72
N ALA A 19 8.24 -0.55 -4.90
CA ALA A 19 8.06 -1.14 -6.21
C ALA A 19 7.04 -0.37 -7.06
N TYR A 20 5.93 0.04 -6.45
CA TYR A 20 4.91 0.86 -7.12
C TYR A 20 5.44 2.24 -7.50
N ALA A 21 6.24 2.87 -6.64
CA ALA A 21 6.89 4.14 -6.96
C ALA A 21 7.87 4.02 -8.14
N LEU A 22 8.45 2.84 -8.37
CA LEU A 22 9.35 2.57 -9.50
C LEU A 22 8.62 2.17 -10.78
N ASP A 23 7.52 1.41 -10.67
CA ASP A 23 6.67 0.98 -11.77
C ASP A 23 5.21 0.97 -11.31
N SER A 24 4.45 1.98 -11.71
CA SER A 24 3.05 2.10 -11.30
C SER A 24 2.14 1.05 -11.97
N SER A 25 2.59 0.35 -13.02
CA SER A 25 1.80 -0.63 -13.75
C SER A 25 1.63 -1.98 -13.02
N ILE A 26 2.24 -2.11 -11.84
CA ILE A 26 2.15 -3.31 -11.00
C ILE A 26 0.88 -3.34 -10.15
N ALA A 27 0.09 -2.26 -10.12
CA ALA A 27 -1.04 -2.14 -9.21
C ALA A 27 -2.18 -1.30 -9.81
N ASP A 28 -3.41 -1.67 -9.45
CA ASP A 28 -4.62 -0.93 -9.78
C ASP A 28 -5.19 -0.26 -8.53
N PHE A 29 -5.84 0.88 -8.73
CA PHE A 29 -6.38 1.71 -7.66
C PHE A 29 -7.83 2.06 -7.94
N ASP A 30 -8.62 2.11 -6.87
CA ASP A 30 -9.93 2.76 -6.89
C ASP A 30 -9.79 4.20 -6.37
N GLU A 31 -10.49 5.15 -6.97
CA GLU A 31 -10.61 6.51 -6.44
C GLU A 31 -11.78 6.59 -5.45
N CYS A 32 -11.44 6.85 -4.19
CA CYS A 32 -12.39 6.86 -3.08
C CYS A 32 -12.19 8.14 -2.25
N TYR A 33 -13.24 8.57 -1.56
CA TYR A 33 -13.08 9.41 -0.39
C TYR A 33 -12.55 8.56 0.76
N ALA A 34 -11.64 9.11 1.55
CA ALA A 34 -11.10 8.44 2.72
C ALA A 34 -10.87 9.44 3.85
N ASP A 35 -10.96 8.94 5.08
CA ASP A 35 -10.62 9.69 6.28
C ASP A 35 -10.25 8.74 7.42
N VAL A 36 -9.78 9.31 8.53
CA VAL A 36 -9.36 8.59 9.73
C VAL A 36 -10.16 9.09 10.93
N ILE A 37 -10.62 8.15 11.76
CA ILE A 37 -11.27 8.48 13.02
C ILE A 37 -10.22 9.00 13.99
N CYS A 38 -10.32 10.28 14.37
CA CYS A 38 -9.34 10.95 15.24
C CYS A 38 -9.88 11.29 16.63
N ASP A 39 -11.14 10.95 16.92
CA ASP A 39 -11.78 11.18 18.22
C ASP A 39 -11.23 10.24 19.31
N SER A 40 -11.74 10.38 20.53
CA SER A 40 -11.36 9.54 21.68
C SER A 40 -12.12 8.21 21.74
N SER A 41 -12.75 7.77 20.66
CA SER A 41 -13.47 6.50 20.63
C SER A 41 -12.52 5.31 20.55
N LEU A 42 -13.06 4.10 20.76
CA LEU A 42 -12.34 2.85 20.51
C LEU A 42 -11.94 2.66 19.03
N ALA A 43 -12.59 3.38 18.12
CA ALA A 43 -12.30 3.31 16.70
C ALA A 43 -11.19 4.30 16.26
N ARG A 44 -10.57 5.04 17.19
CA ARG A 44 -9.47 5.95 16.90
C ARG A 44 -8.37 5.26 16.09
N GLY A 45 -7.96 5.89 14.99
CA GLY A 45 -6.96 5.38 14.06
C GLY A 45 -7.54 4.46 12.97
N MET A 46 -8.81 4.07 13.05
CA MET A 46 -9.47 3.35 11.97
C MET A 46 -9.64 4.26 10.76
N SER A 47 -9.15 3.79 9.61
CA SER A 47 -9.43 4.42 8.32
C SER A 47 -10.73 3.88 7.76
N TRP A 48 -11.53 4.75 7.14
CA TRP A 48 -12.69 4.36 6.35
C TRP A 48 -12.55 4.87 4.93
N ARG A 49 -13.26 4.21 4.00
CA ARG A 49 -13.33 4.63 2.60
C ARG A 49 -14.76 4.61 2.08
N CYS A 50 -15.06 5.51 1.17
CA CYS A 50 -16.35 5.62 0.49
C CYS A 50 -16.11 5.84 -1.01
N PHE A 51 -16.82 5.10 -1.87
CA PHE A 51 -16.75 5.31 -3.32
C PHE A 51 -17.36 6.66 -3.71
N LYS A 52 -16.94 7.22 -4.85
CA LYS A 52 -17.46 8.50 -5.34
C LYS A 52 -18.98 8.54 -5.51
N GLU A 53 -19.58 7.40 -5.85
CA GLU A 53 -21.01 7.21 -5.98
C GLU A 53 -21.52 6.25 -4.89
N PRO A 54 -21.71 6.75 -3.65
CA PRO A 54 -22.19 5.91 -2.57
C PRO A 54 -23.65 5.53 -2.80
N LYS A 55 -23.96 4.25 -2.63
CA LYS A 55 -25.32 3.72 -2.76
C LYS A 55 -26.23 4.09 -1.57
N MET A 56 -25.66 4.64 -0.50
CA MET A 56 -26.37 5.02 0.72
C MET A 56 -25.75 6.31 1.30
N SER A 57 -26.57 7.12 1.97
CA SER A 57 -26.07 8.29 2.70
C SER A 57 -25.19 7.83 3.86
N MET A 58 -23.96 8.35 3.92
CA MET A 58 -22.97 7.96 4.94
C MET A 58 -23.02 8.85 6.18
N GLY A 59 -23.89 9.87 6.22
CA GLY A 59 -23.92 10.85 7.32
C GLY A 59 -22.65 11.71 7.43
N VAL A 60 -21.83 11.74 6.37
CA VAL A 60 -20.59 12.51 6.29
C VAL A 60 -20.67 13.47 5.10
N ASP A 61 -20.24 14.71 5.30
CA ASP A 61 -20.12 15.68 4.22
C ASP A 61 -18.89 15.39 3.36
N LEU A 62 -19.13 14.71 2.23
CA LEU A 62 -18.07 14.33 1.28
C LEU A 62 -17.44 15.54 0.56
N SER A 63 -18.08 16.72 0.55
CA SER A 63 -17.51 17.91 -0.09
C SER A 63 -16.25 18.42 0.63
N THR A 64 -16.11 18.08 1.91
CA THR A 64 -14.95 18.42 2.75
C THR A 64 -13.85 17.35 2.70
N LYS A 65 -14.07 16.25 1.99
CA LYS A 65 -13.17 15.09 2.00
C LYS A 65 -12.31 15.04 0.74
N ASN A 66 -11.06 14.62 0.92
CA ASN A 66 -10.14 14.41 -0.18
C ASN A 66 -10.44 13.08 -0.87
N CYS A 67 -10.46 13.12 -2.19
CA CYS A 67 -10.43 11.90 -2.98
C CYS A 67 -9.00 11.40 -3.11
N VAL A 68 -8.77 10.14 -2.74
CA VAL A 68 -7.47 9.47 -2.78
C VAL A 68 -7.56 8.19 -3.60
N LYS A 69 -6.41 7.77 -4.14
CA LYS A 69 -6.27 6.47 -4.81
C LYS A 69 -5.96 5.41 -3.77
N ILE A 70 -6.83 4.42 -3.63
CA ILE A 70 -6.67 3.30 -2.70
C ILE A 70 -6.32 2.05 -3.50
N LEU A 71 -5.23 1.38 -3.11
CA LEU A 71 -4.77 0.15 -3.73
C LEU A 71 -5.88 -0.91 -3.72
N LYS A 72 -6.16 -1.50 -4.88
CA LYS A 72 -7.17 -2.53 -5.08
C LYS A 72 -6.54 -3.88 -5.39
N ASN A 73 -5.73 -3.92 -6.44
CA ASN A 73 -5.11 -5.14 -6.94
C ASN A 73 -3.61 -4.92 -7.16
N VAL A 74 -2.85 -6.02 -7.06
CA VAL A 74 -1.42 -6.05 -7.33
C VAL A 74 -1.14 -7.20 -8.29
N ASP A 75 -0.41 -6.91 -9.37
CA ASP A 75 0.19 -7.91 -10.24
C ASP A 75 1.43 -8.49 -9.55
N ASN A 76 1.21 -9.59 -8.82
CA ASN A 76 2.27 -10.28 -8.08
C ASN A 76 3.39 -10.79 -8.99
N ALA A 77 3.10 -11.12 -10.26
CA ALA A 77 4.11 -11.63 -11.17
C ALA A 77 5.08 -10.50 -11.57
N LYS A 78 4.54 -9.32 -11.93
CA LYS A 78 5.36 -8.14 -12.20
C LYS A 78 6.11 -7.66 -10.97
N LEU A 79 5.47 -7.61 -9.81
CA LEU A 79 6.10 -7.23 -8.55
C LEU A 79 7.34 -8.10 -8.25
N LEU A 80 7.17 -9.43 -8.29
CA LEU A 80 8.25 -10.36 -7.99
C LEU A 80 9.35 -10.31 -9.07
N LYS A 81 8.99 -10.09 -10.33
CA LYS A 81 9.97 -9.87 -11.41
C LYS A 81 10.82 -8.63 -11.15
N LEU A 82 10.18 -7.49 -10.85
CA LEU A 82 10.86 -6.23 -10.56
C LEU A 82 11.81 -6.37 -9.36
N ILE A 83 11.34 -6.97 -8.26
CA ILE A 83 12.16 -7.20 -7.07
C ILE A 83 13.38 -8.08 -7.39
N LYS A 84 13.17 -9.20 -8.09
CA LYS A 84 14.28 -10.10 -8.49
C LYS A 84 15.30 -9.40 -9.36
N GLU A 85 14.86 -8.62 -10.35
CA GLU A 85 15.75 -7.87 -11.23
C GLU A 85 16.61 -6.86 -10.45
N ARG A 86 16.06 -6.19 -9.43
CA ARG A 86 16.80 -5.24 -8.60
C ARG A 86 17.79 -5.92 -7.66
N PHE A 87 17.44 -7.07 -7.09
CA PHE A 87 18.38 -7.86 -6.29
C PHE A 87 19.54 -8.40 -7.13
N LEU A 88 19.26 -8.94 -8.31
CA LEU A 88 20.28 -9.52 -9.19
C LEU A 88 21.22 -8.48 -9.81
N LYS A 89 20.78 -7.23 -9.96
CA LYS A 89 21.60 -6.12 -10.46
C LYS A 89 22.42 -5.40 -9.37
N GLY A 90 22.64 -6.03 -8.22
CA GLY A 90 23.65 -5.60 -7.25
C GLY A 90 23.29 -4.39 -6.38
N VAL A 91 22.13 -3.75 -6.58
CA VAL A 91 21.75 -2.51 -5.87
C VAL A 91 21.70 -2.70 -4.34
N CYS A 92 21.51 -3.93 -3.85
CA CYS A 92 21.48 -4.23 -2.42
C CYS A 92 22.82 -4.66 -1.80
N TYR A 93 23.82 -5.09 -2.58
CA TYR A 93 25.10 -5.54 -1.99
C TYR A 93 26.14 -4.40 -1.99
N GLU A 94 26.29 -3.69 -3.09
CA GLU A 94 27.30 -2.63 -3.21
C GLU A 94 26.94 -1.36 -2.42
N ASN A 95 25.64 -1.03 -2.29
CA ASN A 95 25.21 0.17 -1.57
C ASN A 95 25.09 -0.03 -0.04
N TYR A 96 25.03 -1.27 0.46
CA TYR A 96 24.91 -1.50 1.90
C TYR A 96 26.20 -1.14 2.63
N GLU A 97 27.38 -1.43 2.06
CA GLU A 97 28.66 -1.01 2.65
C GLU A 97 28.81 0.52 2.71
N SER A 98 28.29 1.25 1.71
CA SER A 98 28.39 2.72 1.66
C SER A 98 27.50 3.47 2.65
N ILE A 99 26.52 2.80 3.30
CA ILE A 99 25.59 3.42 4.26
C ILE A 99 25.98 3.08 5.70
N THR A 100 26.77 2.03 5.91
CA THR A 100 27.21 1.57 7.25
C THR A 100 28.65 1.93 7.60
N THR A 101 29.34 2.72 6.76
CA THR A 101 30.69 3.27 7.03
C THR A 101 30.61 4.77 7.17
#